data_AF-A0A371XBL7-F1
#
_entry.id   AF-A0A371XBL7-F1
#
_cell.length_a   1.000
_cell.length_b   1.000
_cell.length_c   1.000
_cell.angle_alpha   90.00
_cell.angle_beta   90.00
_cell.angle_gamma   90.00
#
_symmetry.space_group_name_H-M   'P 1'
#
loop_
_entity.id
_entity.type
_entity.pdbx_description
1 polymer ?
#
loop_
_entity_poly.entity_id
_entity_poly.type
_entity_poly.pdbx_seq_one_letter_code
_entity_poly.pdbx_strand_id
1 'polypeptide(L)'
;MLVLLMPPVVRRNLKAIYISAALLLAGCIVTAAALATVKLHNQTKLIKQLYKYRFVSESQRQETGYDLHALPNPFHAQKDEIRNIKKASASIDAMWKQLTPVAQQYSYFGNSRDLPVGAMLVVAAFYDYGNKAPNDAKPGCVSINENTDFKSLEEPTFLDHSQSEIGCCTDFALMLASFLTHLGIDVEVLNNGNHQALMISTDGKNGFLDSNSLTFIPEYFAETPEHESRDIYYFTPYDGSRVDIFQQFLMRSVMFGEPQFQSVAWKHMKPAEHFAKMRANYLIRDGAPAYSQALR
;
A
#
# COMPACT_ATOMS: atom_id res chain seq x y z
N MET A 1 0.93 -3.78 -57.44
CA MET A 1 0.32 -4.17 -58.75
C MET A 1 -1.04 -4.86 -58.65
N LEU A 2 -1.38 -5.60 -57.57
CA LEU A 2 -2.68 -6.30 -57.48
C LEU A 2 -3.94 -5.43 -57.27
N VAL A 3 -3.82 -4.21 -56.73
CA VAL A 3 -4.99 -3.34 -56.46
C VAL A 3 -5.56 -2.70 -57.73
N LEU A 4 -4.77 -2.61 -58.81
CA LEU A 4 -5.15 -1.99 -60.08
C LEU A 4 -5.93 -2.92 -61.03
N LEU A 5 -6.17 -4.18 -60.66
CA LEU A 5 -6.93 -5.16 -61.45
C LEU A 5 -8.33 -5.47 -60.87
N MET A 6 -8.69 -4.89 -59.71
CA MET A 6 -10.00 -5.15 -59.10
C MET A 6 -11.13 -4.33 -59.75
N PRO A 7 -12.37 -4.88 -59.86
CA PRO A 7 -13.53 -4.16 -60.38
C PRO A 7 -13.79 -2.85 -59.62
N PRO A 8 -14.32 -1.80 -60.26
CA PRO A 8 -14.53 -0.47 -59.65
C PRO A 8 -15.36 -0.51 -58.34
N VAL A 9 -16.31 -1.45 -58.27
CA VAL A 9 -17.18 -1.68 -57.11
C VAL A 9 -16.38 -2.18 -55.90
N VAL A 10 -15.40 -3.07 -56.12
CA VAL A 10 -14.55 -3.64 -55.06
C VAL A 10 -13.56 -2.59 -54.52
N ARG A 11 -13.05 -1.70 -55.37
CA ARG A 11 -12.18 -0.58 -54.94
C ARG A 11 -12.93 0.49 -54.13
N ARG A 12 -14.19 0.77 -54.48
CA ARG A 12 -15.05 1.67 -53.69
C ARG A 12 -15.29 1.11 -52.28
N ASN A 13 -15.56 -0.18 -52.18
CA ASN A 13 -15.78 -0.85 -50.89
C ASN A 13 -14.51 -0.89 -50.03
N LEU A 14 -13.34 -1.15 -50.61
CA LEU A 14 -12.06 -1.08 -49.87
C LEU A 14 -11.76 0.33 -49.34
N LYS A 15 -11.95 1.38 -50.14
CA LYS A 15 -11.78 2.77 -49.67
C LYS A 15 -12.74 3.10 -48.52
N ALA A 16 -14.00 2.69 -48.62
CA ALA A 16 -14.99 2.89 -47.55
C ALA A 16 -14.56 2.17 -46.26
N ILE A 17 -14.11 0.92 -46.35
CA ILE A 17 -13.62 0.15 -45.19
C ILE A 17 -12.40 0.81 -44.55
N TYR A 18 -11.42 1.27 -45.32
CA TYR A 18 -10.25 1.98 -44.78
C TYR A 18 -10.62 3.31 -44.12
N ILE A 19 -11.54 4.07 -44.71
CA ILE A 19 -12.04 5.33 -44.14
C ILE A 19 -12.79 5.05 -42.83
N SER A 20 -13.68 4.05 -42.81
CA SER A 20 -14.40 3.66 -41.60
C SER A 20 -13.47 3.15 -40.50
N ALA A 21 -12.46 2.33 -40.82
CA ALA A 21 -11.47 1.86 -39.87
C ALA A 21 -10.60 3.00 -39.32
N ALA A 22 -10.18 3.95 -40.16
CA ALA A 22 -9.42 5.12 -39.75
C ALA A 22 -10.25 6.05 -38.85
N LEU A 23 -11.53 6.25 -39.16
CA LEU A 23 -12.45 7.03 -38.33
C LEU A 23 -12.72 6.34 -36.99
N LEU A 24 -12.84 5.01 -36.96
CA LEU A 24 -13.00 4.24 -35.71
C LEU A 24 -11.74 4.34 -34.86
N LEU A 25 -10.56 4.22 -35.47
CA LEU A 25 -9.27 4.37 -34.79
C LEU A 25 -9.10 5.78 -34.24
N ALA A 26 -9.42 6.81 -35.03
CA ALA A 26 -9.40 8.20 -34.58
C ALA A 26 -10.39 8.44 -33.43
N GLY A 27 -11.60 7.88 -33.50
CA GLY A 27 -12.59 7.90 -32.44
C GLY A 27 -12.08 7.26 -31.14
N CYS A 28 -11.48 6.08 -31.22
CA CYS A 28 -10.85 5.41 -30.08
C CYS A 28 -9.71 6.23 -29.47
N ILE A 29 -8.85 6.84 -30.29
CA ILE A 29 -7.74 7.70 -29.84
C ILE A 29 -8.27 8.95 -29.13
N VAL A 30 -9.28 9.63 -29.71
CA VAL A 30 -9.91 10.81 -29.10
C VAL A 30 -10.58 10.45 -27.77
N THR A 31 -11.27 9.32 -27.70
CA THR A 31 -11.94 8.87 -26.47
C THR A 31 -10.94 8.51 -25.38
N ALA A 32 -9.84 7.84 -25.74
CA ALA A 32 -8.74 7.53 -24.82
C ALA A 32 -8.04 8.80 -24.32
N ALA A 33 -7.80 9.77 -25.19
CA ALA A 33 -7.22 11.06 -24.82
C ALA A 33 -8.15 11.86 -23.90
N ALA A 34 -9.46 11.84 -24.15
CA ALA A 34 -10.46 12.48 -23.29
C ALA A 34 -10.51 11.82 -21.90
N LEU A 35 -10.51 10.49 -21.83
CA LEU A 35 -10.45 9.75 -20.57
C LEU A 35 -9.15 10.02 -19.79
N ALA A 36 -8.01 10.06 -20.48
CA ALA A 36 -6.73 10.42 -19.87
C ALA A 36 -6.74 11.86 -19.34
N THR A 37 -7.35 12.80 -20.07
CA THR A 37 -7.48 14.20 -19.67
C THR A 37 -8.39 14.36 -18.45
N VAL A 38 -9.52 13.63 -18.40
CA VAL A 38 -10.41 13.61 -17.23
C VAL A 38 -9.69 13.00 -16.02
N LYS A 39 -8.95 11.90 -16.21
CA LYS A 39 -8.14 11.28 -15.14
C LYS A 39 -7.08 12.23 -14.62
N LEU A 40 -6.34 12.92 -15.51
CA LEU A 40 -5.33 13.90 -15.16
C LEU A 40 -5.94 15.12 -14.45
N HIS A 41 -7.10 15.61 -14.91
CA HIS A 41 -7.81 16.72 -14.28
C HIS A 41 -8.27 16.36 -12.86
N ASN A 42 -8.87 15.17 -12.68
CA ASN A 42 -9.30 14.68 -11.38
C ASN A 42 -8.10 14.48 -10.43
N GLN A 43 -7.00 13.92 -10.92
CA GLN A 43 -5.75 13.80 -10.14
C GLN A 43 -5.18 15.16 -9.79
N THR A 44 -5.20 16.13 -10.71
CA THR A 44 -4.72 17.50 -10.45
C THR A 44 -5.61 18.22 -9.43
N LYS A 45 -6.92 18.03 -9.49
CA LYS A 45 -7.87 18.60 -8.52
C LYS A 45 -7.67 18.01 -7.13
N LEU A 46 -7.48 16.69 -7.05
CA LEU A 46 -7.12 15.98 -5.82
C LEU A 46 -5.78 16.50 -5.29
N ILE A 47 -4.73 16.56 -6.11
CA ILE A 47 -3.42 17.11 -5.72
C ILE A 47 -3.55 18.55 -5.21
N LYS A 48 -4.32 19.41 -5.88
CA LYS A 48 -4.55 20.80 -5.43
C LYS A 48 -5.35 20.88 -4.13
N GLN A 49 -6.36 20.04 -3.94
CA GLN A 49 -7.04 19.89 -2.64
C GLN A 49 -6.02 19.46 -1.58
N LEU A 50 -5.19 18.46 -1.86
CA LEU A 50 -4.18 17.96 -0.94
C LEU A 50 -3.10 19.02 -0.62
N TYR A 51 -2.72 19.89 -1.55
CA TYR A 51 -1.79 21.00 -1.28
C TYR A 51 -2.39 22.08 -0.37
N LYS A 52 -3.71 22.32 -0.44
CA LYS A 52 -4.40 23.29 0.44
C LYS A 52 -4.29 22.93 1.92
N TYR A 53 -4.10 21.65 2.23
CA TYR A 53 -4.16 21.15 3.60
C TYR A 53 -2.78 20.88 4.21
N ARG A 54 -1.67 21.26 3.54
CA ARG A 54 -0.28 20.95 3.95
C ARG A 54 0.03 21.26 5.42
N PHE A 55 -0.68 22.23 6.00
CA PHE A 55 -0.64 22.59 7.42
C PHE A 55 -2.07 22.65 7.95
N VAL A 56 -2.41 21.83 8.95
CA VAL A 56 -3.75 21.78 9.57
C VAL A 56 -3.83 22.87 10.63
N SER A 57 -4.83 23.76 10.56
CA SER A 57 -5.06 24.76 11.61
C SER A 57 -5.73 24.12 12.83
N GLU A 58 -5.61 24.76 14.00
CA GLU A 58 -6.36 24.38 15.21
C GLU A 58 -7.86 24.22 14.94
N SER A 59 -8.45 25.14 14.16
CA SER A 59 -9.87 25.10 13.80
C SER A 59 -10.26 23.86 13.00
N GLN A 60 -9.36 23.34 12.16
CA GLN A 60 -9.62 22.13 11.37
C GLN A 60 -9.54 20.85 12.22
N ARG A 61 -8.70 20.84 13.26
CA ARG A 61 -8.68 19.74 14.25
C ARG A 61 -10.00 19.66 15.01
N GLN A 62 -10.49 20.81 15.48
CA GLN A 62 -11.79 20.92 16.15
C GLN A 62 -12.97 20.52 15.24
N GLU A 63 -12.92 20.86 13.96
CA GLU A 63 -13.96 20.51 12.98
C GLU A 63 -14.03 18.99 12.70
N THR A 64 -12.88 18.32 12.68
CA THR A 64 -12.80 16.90 12.27
C THR A 64 -12.93 15.92 13.43
N GLY A 65 -12.72 16.36 14.68
CA GLY A 65 -12.71 15.48 15.85
C GLY A 65 -11.50 14.54 15.86
N TYR A 66 -10.38 14.94 15.26
CA TYR A 66 -9.13 14.17 15.25
C TYR A 66 -7.97 14.98 15.84
N ASP A 67 -7.19 14.32 16.70
CA ASP A 67 -5.96 14.86 17.26
C ASP A 67 -4.73 14.22 16.62
N LEU A 68 -3.78 15.06 16.20
CA LEU A 68 -2.60 14.65 15.46
C LEU A 68 -1.37 14.64 16.35
N HIS A 69 -0.69 13.50 16.42
CA HIS A 69 0.51 13.28 17.23
C HIS A 69 1.70 12.94 16.34
N ALA A 70 2.57 13.92 16.12
CA ALA A 70 3.82 13.74 15.38
C ALA A 70 4.88 13.11 16.27
N LEU A 71 5.39 11.93 15.91
CA LEU A 71 6.40 11.22 16.69
C LEU A 71 7.72 11.06 15.91
N PRO A 72 8.88 11.20 16.57
CA PRO A 72 10.14 10.79 15.97
C PRO A 72 10.12 9.27 15.75
N ASN A 73 10.66 8.79 14.63
CA ASN A 73 10.87 7.37 14.43
C ASN A 73 12.15 6.93 15.15
N PRO A 74 12.07 6.13 16.23
CA PRO A 74 13.23 5.75 17.02
C PRO A 74 14.18 4.80 16.27
N PHE A 75 13.72 4.18 15.18
CA PHE A 75 14.52 3.23 14.40
C PHE A 75 15.18 3.87 13.18
N HIS A 76 15.09 5.20 13.01
CA HIS A 76 15.68 5.91 11.87
C HIS A 76 17.17 5.58 11.68
N ALA A 77 17.96 5.60 12.77
CA ALA A 77 19.37 5.23 12.76
C ALA A 77 19.65 3.72 12.57
N GLN A 78 18.65 2.87 12.76
CA GLN A 78 18.74 1.41 12.62
C GLN A 78 18.27 0.89 11.25
N LYS A 79 17.91 1.79 10.31
CA LYS A 79 17.39 1.43 8.98
C LYS A 79 18.26 0.39 8.27
N ASP A 80 19.57 0.61 8.22
CA ASP A 80 20.50 -0.26 7.52
C ASP A 80 20.69 -1.61 8.23
N GLU A 81 20.71 -1.61 9.57
CA GLU A 81 20.76 -2.84 10.37
C GLU A 81 19.53 -3.72 10.12
N ILE A 82 18.34 -3.13 10.17
CA ILE A 82 17.07 -3.83 9.89
C ILE A 82 17.08 -4.41 8.47
N ARG A 83 17.54 -3.63 7.47
CA ARG A 83 17.67 -4.11 6.08
C ARG A 83 18.68 -5.24 5.95
N ASN A 84 19.80 -5.18 6.68
CA ASN A 84 20.81 -6.22 6.67
C ASN A 84 20.27 -7.53 7.27
N ILE A 85 19.55 -7.46 8.39
CA ILE A 85 18.86 -8.65 8.96
C ILE A 85 17.91 -9.24 7.93
N LYS A 86 17.09 -8.40 7.28
CA LYS A 86 16.17 -8.83 6.23
C LYS A 86 16.87 -9.56 5.07
N LYS A 87 17.96 -9.00 4.54
CA LYS A 87 18.70 -9.56 3.40
C LYS A 87 19.53 -10.81 3.75
N ALA A 88 20.04 -10.89 4.97
CA ALA A 88 20.90 -12.00 5.43
C ALA A 88 20.11 -13.19 5.99
N SER A 89 18.82 -13.00 6.29
CA SER A 89 17.98 -14.06 6.84
C SER A 89 17.76 -15.18 5.81
N ALA A 90 17.88 -16.42 6.25
CA ALA A 90 17.67 -17.60 5.40
C ALA A 90 16.19 -17.95 5.20
N SER A 91 15.31 -17.41 6.05
CA SER A 91 13.90 -17.78 6.10
C SER A 91 13.05 -16.71 6.79
N ILE A 92 11.71 -16.80 6.70
CA ILE A 92 10.82 -15.81 7.30
C ILE A 92 10.85 -15.89 8.83
N ASP A 93 10.87 -17.10 9.38
CA ASP A 93 10.89 -17.32 10.82
C ASP A 93 12.23 -16.86 11.43
N ALA A 94 13.34 -17.10 10.73
CA ALA A 94 14.66 -16.61 11.14
C ALA A 94 14.75 -15.08 11.14
N MET A 95 14.10 -14.43 10.17
CA MET A 95 14.04 -12.97 10.07
C MET A 95 13.22 -12.38 11.22
N TRP A 96 12.01 -12.89 11.46
CA TRP A 96 11.14 -12.37 12.53
C TRP A 96 11.72 -12.61 13.91
N LYS A 97 12.37 -13.76 14.14
CA LYS A 97 13.06 -14.02 15.41
C LYS A 97 14.16 -12.99 15.70
N GLN A 98 14.92 -12.57 14.69
CA GLN A 98 15.97 -11.56 14.83
C GLN A 98 15.43 -10.13 14.97
N LEU A 99 14.28 -9.83 14.34
CA LEU A 99 13.68 -8.49 14.37
C LEU A 99 12.74 -8.26 15.56
N THR A 100 12.25 -9.32 16.21
CA THR A 100 11.40 -9.22 17.40
C THR A 100 12.03 -8.36 18.50
N PRO A 101 13.32 -8.56 18.88
CA PRO A 101 13.97 -7.69 19.86
C PRO A 101 14.04 -6.22 19.44
N VAL A 102 14.14 -5.92 18.15
CA VAL A 102 14.16 -4.54 17.63
C VAL A 102 12.77 -3.91 17.82
N ALA A 103 11.70 -4.61 17.41
CA ALA A 103 10.32 -4.14 17.60
C ALA A 103 10.01 -3.88 19.09
N GLN A 104 10.51 -4.72 20.00
CA GLN A 104 10.34 -4.58 21.45
C GLN A 104 11.03 -3.36 22.07
N GLN A 105 11.94 -2.69 21.35
CA GLN A 105 12.57 -1.45 21.84
C GLN A 105 11.62 -0.25 21.83
N TYR A 106 10.51 -0.31 21.08
CA TYR A 106 9.51 0.76 21.07
C TYR A 106 8.68 0.71 22.38
N SER A 107 8.55 1.84 23.06
CA SER A 107 7.91 1.90 24.40
C SER A 107 7.21 3.25 24.68
N TYR A 108 6.54 3.82 23.68
CA TYR A 108 5.93 5.15 23.81
C TYR A 108 4.64 5.13 24.64
N PHE A 109 3.79 4.12 24.45
CA PHE A 109 2.49 4.01 25.09
C PHE A 109 2.56 3.36 26.47
N GLY A 110 3.61 2.58 26.74
CA GLY A 110 3.78 1.82 27.97
C GLY A 110 2.77 0.67 28.11
N ASN A 111 2.20 0.18 27.00
CA ASN A 111 1.13 -0.81 27.03
C ASN A 111 1.12 -1.72 25.78
N SER A 112 0.05 -2.50 25.58
CA SER A 112 -0.09 -3.50 24.51
C SER A 112 0.06 -2.95 23.09
N ARG A 113 -0.06 -1.62 22.89
CA ARG A 113 0.10 -0.94 21.60
C ARG A 113 1.54 -0.88 21.12
N ASP A 114 2.50 -0.92 22.04
CA ASP A 114 3.90 -0.67 21.72
C ASP A 114 4.50 -1.72 20.77
N LEU A 115 4.25 -3.00 21.02
CA LEU A 115 4.81 -4.07 20.19
C LEU A 115 4.30 -4.05 18.73
N PRO A 116 2.98 -3.93 18.44
CA PRO A 116 2.50 -3.78 17.07
C PRO A 116 3.07 -2.54 16.37
N VAL A 117 3.20 -1.41 17.07
CA VAL A 117 3.77 -0.19 16.50
C VAL A 117 5.27 -0.34 16.24
N GLY A 118 6.01 -0.98 17.14
CA GLY A 118 7.40 -1.37 16.91
C GLY A 118 7.56 -2.25 15.66
N ALA A 119 6.69 -3.25 15.48
CA ALA A 119 6.67 -4.10 14.29
C ALA A 119 6.38 -3.30 13.01
N MET A 120 5.44 -2.36 13.06
CA MET A 120 5.14 -1.44 11.95
C MET A 120 6.38 -0.64 11.54
N LEU A 121 7.10 -0.07 12.52
CA LEU A 121 8.29 0.74 12.29
C LEU A 121 9.47 -0.08 11.74
N VAL A 122 9.61 -1.33 12.18
CA VAL A 122 10.59 -2.29 11.63
C VAL A 122 10.28 -2.60 10.17
N VAL A 123 9.04 -2.99 9.85
CA VAL A 123 8.64 -3.30 8.47
C VAL A 123 8.75 -2.07 7.58
N ALA A 124 8.47 -0.88 8.13
CA ALA A 124 8.61 0.36 7.39
C ALA A 124 10.06 0.63 6.93
N ALA A 125 11.07 0.08 7.61
CA ALA A 125 12.46 0.20 7.21
C ALA A 125 12.81 -0.66 5.98
N PHE A 126 12.02 -1.71 5.69
CA PHE A 126 12.35 -2.71 4.67
C PHE A 126 12.43 -2.14 3.26
N TYR A 127 11.58 -1.17 2.96
CA TYR A 127 11.35 -0.70 1.61
C TYR A 127 11.38 0.83 1.55
N ASP A 128 11.80 1.35 0.40
CA ASP A 128 11.61 2.74 0.02
C ASP A 128 10.31 2.85 -0.80
N TYR A 129 9.42 3.76 -0.41
CA TYR A 129 8.17 4.01 -1.15
C TYR A 129 8.41 4.89 -2.39
N GLY A 130 7.89 4.43 -3.54
CA GLY A 130 7.71 5.23 -4.76
C GLY A 130 8.96 5.38 -5.63
N ASN A 131 9.78 4.32 -5.72
CA ASN A 131 10.95 4.17 -6.60
C ASN A 131 11.75 5.48 -6.74
N LYS A 132 12.38 5.94 -5.65
CA LYS A 132 13.26 7.11 -5.74
C LYS A 132 14.54 6.72 -6.48
N ALA A 133 15.14 7.66 -7.23
CA ALA A 133 16.48 7.50 -7.78
C ALA A 133 17.47 6.98 -6.71
N PRO A 134 18.35 6.01 -7.02
CA PRO A 134 18.60 5.44 -8.37
C PRO A 134 17.67 4.26 -8.75
N ASN A 135 16.66 3.97 -7.94
CA ASN A 135 15.75 2.83 -8.10
C ASN A 135 14.51 3.14 -8.96
N ASP A 136 14.40 4.35 -9.51
CA ASP A 136 13.30 4.83 -10.35
C ASP A 136 13.16 4.09 -11.69
N ALA A 137 14.22 3.43 -12.16
CA ALA A 137 14.21 2.58 -13.35
C ALA A 137 13.93 1.10 -13.07
N LYS A 138 13.83 0.69 -11.79
CA LYS A 138 13.56 -0.71 -11.41
C LYS A 138 12.05 -0.95 -11.32
N PRO A 139 11.59 -2.17 -11.63
CA PRO A 139 10.23 -2.59 -11.32
C PRO A 139 9.88 -2.30 -9.87
N GLY A 140 8.65 -1.84 -9.62
CA GLY A 140 8.17 -1.45 -8.29
C GLY A 140 8.01 -2.61 -7.31
N CYS A 141 6.79 -2.78 -6.80
CA CYS A 141 6.44 -3.75 -5.75
C CYS A 141 6.90 -5.19 -6.06
N VAL A 142 7.16 -5.97 -5.02
CA VAL A 142 7.47 -7.41 -5.23
C VAL A 142 6.21 -8.16 -5.65
N SER A 143 5.09 -7.90 -4.98
CA SER A 143 3.85 -8.68 -5.14
C SER A 143 3.00 -8.27 -6.34
N ILE A 144 3.07 -6.99 -6.74
CA ILE A 144 2.25 -6.38 -7.80
C ILE A 144 3.00 -5.26 -8.52
N ASN A 145 3.79 -5.55 -9.55
CA ASN A 145 4.53 -4.53 -10.29
C ASN A 145 3.99 -4.32 -11.71
N GLU A 146 4.56 -3.32 -12.38
CA GLU A 146 4.25 -2.95 -13.75
C GLU A 146 4.52 -4.09 -14.76
N ASN A 147 5.46 -4.99 -14.47
CA ASN A 147 5.75 -6.12 -15.35
C ASN A 147 4.64 -7.17 -15.31
N THR A 148 3.86 -7.19 -14.22
CA THR A 148 2.76 -8.12 -14.04
C THR A 148 1.38 -7.50 -14.30
N ASP A 149 1.32 -6.31 -14.92
CA ASP A 149 0.07 -5.54 -15.10
C ASP A 149 -0.67 -5.34 -13.76
N PHE A 150 0.11 -5.15 -12.68
CA PHE A 150 -0.38 -5.03 -11.30
C PHE A 150 -1.19 -6.24 -10.81
N LYS A 151 -0.98 -7.41 -11.41
CA LYS A 151 -1.55 -8.70 -10.99
C LYS A 151 -0.46 -9.56 -10.35
N SER A 152 -0.79 -10.42 -9.39
CA SER A 152 0.15 -11.47 -8.95
C SER A 152 0.13 -12.59 -10.01
N LEU A 153 1.02 -12.51 -11.00
CA LEU A 153 1.08 -13.49 -12.10
C LEU A 153 2.04 -14.65 -11.79
N GLU A 154 3.06 -14.42 -10.97
CA GLU A 154 4.05 -15.39 -10.52
C GLU A 154 4.01 -15.53 -8.99
N GLU A 155 4.41 -16.68 -8.45
CA GLU A 155 4.49 -16.89 -7.00
C GLU A 155 5.74 -16.15 -6.47
N PRO A 156 5.59 -15.05 -5.70
CA PRO A 156 6.74 -14.41 -5.08
C PRO A 156 7.39 -15.37 -4.09
N THR A 157 8.70 -15.28 -3.96
CA THR A 157 9.48 -16.05 -2.98
C THR A 157 9.90 -15.18 -1.81
N PHE A 158 10.29 -15.82 -0.71
CA PHE A 158 10.97 -15.13 0.38
C PHE A 158 12.22 -14.38 -0.10
N LEU A 159 12.95 -14.96 -1.06
CA LEU A 159 14.14 -14.32 -1.61
C LEU A 159 13.78 -12.98 -2.28
N ASP A 160 12.72 -12.94 -3.08
CA ASP A 160 12.27 -11.71 -3.76
C ASP A 160 11.98 -10.59 -2.76
N HIS A 161 11.22 -10.90 -1.70
CA HIS A 161 10.94 -9.91 -0.66
C HIS A 161 12.18 -9.53 0.15
N SER A 162 13.02 -10.50 0.53
CA SER A 162 14.23 -10.24 1.34
C SER A 162 15.23 -9.33 0.62
N GLN A 163 15.37 -9.48 -0.71
CA GLN A 163 16.34 -8.72 -1.50
C GLN A 163 15.79 -7.39 -2.03
N SER A 164 14.47 -7.23 -2.14
CA SER A 164 13.90 -5.98 -2.62
C SER A 164 14.05 -4.83 -1.61
N GLU A 165 14.50 -3.68 -2.09
CA GLU A 165 14.49 -2.41 -1.33
C GLU A 165 13.29 -1.55 -1.67
N ILE A 166 12.41 -2.03 -2.53
CA ILE A 166 11.25 -1.30 -3.04
C ILE A 166 10.00 -2.10 -2.71
N GLY A 167 8.97 -1.39 -2.27
CA GLY A 167 7.68 -1.99 -1.98
C GLY A 167 6.56 -0.99 -2.17
N CYS A 168 5.34 -1.50 -2.28
CA CYS A 168 4.12 -0.71 -2.15
C CYS A 168 3.23 -1.25 -1.04
N CYS A 169 2.10 -0.57 -0.80
CA CYS A 169 1.16 -0.90 0.27
C CYS A 169 0.85 -2.39 0.43
N THR A 170 0.83 -3.16 -0.66
CA THR A 170 0.64 -4.63 -0.61
C THR A 170 1.82 -5.34 0.05
N ASP A 171 3.07 -5.04 -0.35
CA ASP A 171 4.27 -5.65 0.26
C ASP A 171 4.42 -5.26 1.74
N PHE A 172 4.15 -4.00 2.07
CA PHE A 172 4.16 -3.51 3.46
C PHE A 172 3.10 -4.23 4.30
N ALA A 173 1.86 -4.35 3.80
CA ALA A 173 0.78 -5.06 4.48
C ALA A 173 1.07 -6.56 4.64
N LEU A 174 1.62 -7.22 3.61
CA LEU A 174 1.99 -8.63 3.65
C LEU A 174 3.06 -8.91 4.72
N MET A 175 4.16 -8.16 4.69
CA MET A 175 5.25 -8.34 5.65
C MET A 175 4.81 -8.01 7.08
N LEU A 176 4.03 -6.94 7.26
CA LEU A 176 3.55 -6.59 8.59
C LEU A 176 2.53 -7.59 9.12
N ALA A 177 1.62 -8.11 8.29
CA ALA A 177 0.69 -9.16 8.72
C ALA A 177 1.43 -10.43 9.14
N SER A 178 2.48 -10.81 8.39
CA SER A 178 3.34 -11.95 8.72
C SER A 178 4.04 -11.74 10.06
N PHE A 179 4.65 -10.56 10.27
CA PHE A 179 5.37 -10.27 11.50
C PHE A 179 4.44 -10.20 12.72
N LEU A 180 3.26 -9.56 12.60
CA LEU A 180 2.27 -9.52 13.68
C LEU A 180 1.72 -10.92 14.00
N THR A 181 1.50 -11.77 12.99
CA THR A 181 1.11 -13.17 13.19
C THR A 181 2.21 -13.93 13.95
N HIS A 182 3.49 -13.74 13.61
CA HIS A 182 4.61 -14.32 14.34
C HIS A 182 4.65 -13.88 15.82
N LEU A 183 4.29 -12.62 16.08
CA LEU A 183 4.22 -12.07 17.43
C LEU A 183 2.95 -12.50 18.21
N GLY A 184 2.06 -13.28 17.59
CA GLY A 184 0.80 -13.70 18.20
C GLY A 184 -0.22 -12.57 18.36
N ILE A 185 -0.14 -11.53 17.52
CA ILE A 185 -1.07 -10.39 17.53
C ILE A 185 -2.20 -10.67 16.53
N ASP A 186 -3.43 -10.61 17.01
CA ASP A 186 -4.62 -10.74 16.17
C ASP A 186 -4.71 -9.58 15.18
N VAL A 187 -4.73 -9.92 13.89
CA VAL A 187 -4.65 -8.96 12.80
C VAL A 187 -5.57 -9.35 11.66
N GLU A 188 -6.17 -8.33 11.03
CA GLU A 188 -6.86 -8.46 9.75
C GLU A 188 -6.20 -7.54 8.71
N VAL A 189 -6.24 -7.98 7.46
CA VAL A 189 -5.78 -7.16 6.35
C VAL A 189 -6.95 -6.32 5.83
N LEU A 190 -6.70 -5.02 5.71
CA LEU A 190 -7.65 -4.04 5.20
C LEU A 190 -7.34 -3.74 3.73
N ASN A 191 -8.36 -3.71 2.89
CA ASN A 191 -8.23 -3.30 1.49
C ASN A 191 -9.44 -2.47 1.04
N ASN A 192 -9.19 -1.25 0.55
CA ASN A 192 -10.24 -0.34 0.01
C ASN A 192 -10.22 -0.21 -1.53
N GLY A 193 -9.47 -1.08 -2.21
CA GLY A 193 -9.26 -1.08 -3.66
C GLY A 193 -8.05 -0.26 -4.12
N ASN A 194 -7.63 0.75 -3.34
CA ASN A 194 -6.53 1.65 -3.68
C ASN A 194 -5.35 1.56 -2.70
N HIS A 195 -5.60 1.11 -1.47
CA HIS A 195 -4.62 0.99 -0.41
C HIS A 195 -4.83 -0.29 0.39
N GLN A 196 -3.75 -0.76 1.01
CA GLN A 196 -3.75 -1.90 1.92
C GLN A 196 -3.00 -1.54 3.19
N ALA A 197 -3.57 -1.92 4.31
CA ALA A 197 -3.06 -1.69 5.66
C ALA A 197 -3.57 -2.81 6.56
N LEU A 198 -3.33 -2.71 7.87
CA LEU A 198 -3.77 -3.72 8.83
C LEU A 198 -4.70 -3.13 9.87
N MET A 199 -5.63 -3.96 10.33
CA MET A 199 -6.38 -3.74 11.54
C MET A 199 -5.78 -4.60 12.64
N ILE A 200 -5.46 -3.99 13.77
CA ILE A 200 -5.02 -4.70 14.97
C ILE A 200 -6.04 -4.52 16.08
N SER A 201 -6.17 -5.52 16.96
CA SER A 201 -6.93 -5.38 18.19
C SER A 201 -5.99 -5.16 19.37
N THR A 202 -6.04 -3.98 19.98
CA THR A 202 -5.25 -3.64 21.18
C THR A 202 -6.19 -3.11 22.26
N ASP A 203 -6.09 -3.64 23.47
CA ASP A 203 -6.94 -3.24 24.61
C ASP A 203 -8.46 -3.32 24.30
N GLY A 204 -8.87 -4.31 23.49
CA GLY A 204 -10.28 -4.51 23.11
C GLY A 204 -10.80 -3.58 22.01
N LYS A 205 -9.92 -2.74 21.42
CA LYS A 205 -10.27 -1.80 20.36
C LYS A 205 -9.59 -2.14 19.06
N ASN A 206 -10.31 -1.94 17.97
CA ASN A 206 -9.81 -2.16 16.62
C ASN A 206 -9.21 -0.87 16.05
N GLY A 207 -7.89 -0.88 15.90
CA GLY A 207 -7.09 0.22 15.37
C GLY A 207 -6.62 -0.03 13.94
N PHE A 208 -6.22 1.05 13.27
CA PHE A 208 -5.59 1.04 11.96
C PHE A 208 -4.07 1.16 12.12
N LEU A 209 -3.32 0.28 11.46
CA LEU A 209 -1.86 0.23 11.51
C LEU A 209 -1.30 0.10 10.09
N ASP A 210 -0.44 1.05 9.68
CA ASP A 210 0.09 1.12 8.33
C ASP A 210 1.59 1.44 8.29
N SER A 211 2.39 0.44 7.93
CA SER A 211 3.84 0.55 7.77
C SER A 211 4.27 1.28 6.49
N ASN A 212 3.39 1.41 5.49
CA ASN A 212 3.68 2.16 4.26
C ASN A 212 3.56 3.68 4.50
N SER A 213 2.58 4.11 5.28
CA SER A 213 2.38 5.52 5.65
C SER A 213 2.93 5.89 7.02
N LEU A 214 3.49 4.95 7.77
CA LEU A 214 3.97 5.17 9.14
C LEU A 214 2.89 5.81 10.03
N THR A 215 1.68 5.24 10.00
CA THR A 215 0.50 5.80 10.67
C THR A 215 -0.18 4.75 11.54
N PHE A 216 -0.55 5.14 12.76
CA PHE A 216 -1.32 4.34 13.70
C PHE A 216 -2.51 5.15 14.25
N ILE A 217 -3.70 4.54 14.24
CA ILE A 217 -4.95 5.16 14.69
C ILE A 217 -5.68 4.14 15.58
N PRO A 218 -5.56 4.22 16.93
CA PRO A 218 -6.01 3.15 17.82
C PRO A 218 -7.50 2.85 17.77
N GLU A 219 -8.33 3.85 17.46
CA GLU A 219 -9.80 3.76 17.52
C GLU A 219 -10.45 4.01 16.15
N TYR A 220 -9.72 3.74 15.06
CA TYR A 220 -10.21 4.03 13.72
C TYR A 220 -11.55 3.35 13.39
N PHE A 221 -11.75 2.12 13.89
CA PHE A 221 -12.97 1.35 13.65
C PHE A 221 -13.98 1.42 14.81
N ALA A 222 -13.70 2.19 15.86
CA ALA A 222 -14.69 2.40 16.92
C ALA A 222 -15.88 3.20 16.38
N GLU A 223 -17.10 2.89 16.82
CA GLU A 223 -18.28 3.72 16.48
C GLU A 223 -18.20 5.09 17.16
N THR A 224 -17.71 5.11 18.40
CA THR A 224 -17.52 6.33 19.21
C THR A 224 -16.11 6.29 19.82
N PRO A 225 -15.31 7.36 19.68
CA PRO A 225 -14.02 7.43 20.37
C PRO A 225 -14.20 7.49 21.89
N GLU A 226 -13.26 6.95 22.66
CA GLU A 226 -13.29 7.05 24.13
C GLU A 226 -13.07 8.48 24.62
N HIS A 227 -12.39 9.29 23.83
CA HIS A 227 -12.18 10.71 24.06
C HIS A 227 -12.99 11.53 23.06
N GLU A 228 -13.22 12.83 23.30
CA GLU A 228 -13.99 13.69 22.37
C GLU A 228 -13.39 13.73 20.96
N SER A 229 -12.15 13.28 20.80
CA SER A 229 -11.39 13.17 19.56
C SER A 229 -10.80 11.77 19.34
N ARG A 230 -10.46 11.46 18.08
CA ARG A 230 -9.69 10.27 17.69
C ARG A 230 -8.22 10.63 17.49
N ASP A 231 -7.33 9.90 18.12
CA ASP A 231 -5.88 10.11 17.96
C ASP A 231 -5.35 9.49 16.67
N ILE A 232 -4.55 10.26 15.92
CA ILE A 232 -3.71 9.78 14.81
C ILE A 232 -2.25 10.01 15.19
N TYR A 233 -1.52 8.91 15.37
CA TYR A 233 -0.08 8.92 15.56
C TYR A 233 0.61 8.71 14.21
N TYR A 234 1.56 9.57 13.87
CA TYR A 234 2.33 9.44 12.65
C TYR A 234 3.81 9.67 12.92
N PHE A 235 4.66 8.88 12.26
CA PHE A 235 6.07 8.82 12.57
C PHE A 235 6.90 9.47 11.47
N THR A 236 8.01 10.08 11.88
CA THR A 236 8.97 10.70 10.95
C THR A 236 9.46 9.65 9.94
N PRO A 237 9.31 9.88 8.62
CA PRO A 237 9.73 8.93 7.60
C PRO A 237 11.23 8.61 7.63
N TYR A 238 11.59 7.43 7.16
CA TYR A 238 12.98 7.13 6.83
C TYR A 238 13.44 7.99 5.64
N ASP A 239 14.69 8.46 5.71
CA ASP A 239 15.28 9.34 4.69
C ASP A 239 15.19 8.71 3.29
N GLY A 240 14.90 9.56 2.32
CA GLY A 240 14.91 9.15 0.91
C GLY A 240 13.63 8.51 0.39
N SER A 241 12.51 8.55 1.11
CA SER A 241 11.25 7.95 0.68
C SER A 241 10.19 8.98 0.27
N ARG A 242 9.25 8.61 -0.63
CA ARG A 242 8.05 9.44 -0.92
C ARG A 242 6.97 9.32 0.18
N VAL A 243 7.29 8.71 1.32
CA VAL A 243 6.36 8.37 2.40
C VAL A 243 5.72 9.62 2.99
N ASP A 244 6.43 10.74 3.16
CA ASP A 244 5.87 11.98 3.72
C ASP A 244 4.61 12.44 2.95
N ILE A 245 4.70 12.50 1.62
CA ILE A 245 3.56 12.90 0.77
C ILE A 245 2.39 11.91 0.92
N PHE A 246 2.69 10.61 0.99
CA PHE A 246 1.66 9.58 1.12
C PHE A 246 1.03 9.53 2.51
N GLN A 247 1.82 9.71 3.57
CA GLN A 247 1.39 9.83 4.96
C GLN A 247 0.43 11.01 5.11
N GLN A 248 0.80 12.18 4.58
CA GLN A 248 -0.07 13.35 4.59
C GLN A 248 -1.38 13.13 3.79
N PHE A 249 -1.33 12.38 2.70
CA PHE A 249 -2.52 11.99 1.94
C PHE A 249 -3.44 11.11 2.80
N LEU A 250 -2.92 10.02 3.35
CA LEU A 250 -3.70 9.05 4.11
C LEU A 250 -4.34 9.66 5.36
N MET A 251 -3.56 10.37 6.17
CA MET A 251 -4.06 10.99 7.40
C MET A 251 -5.25 11.90 7.11
N ARG A 252 -5.18 12.68 6.03
CA ARG A 252 -6.26 13.62 5.67
C ARG A 252 -7.46 12.92 5.09
N SER A 253 -7.25 11.91 4.25
CA SER A 253 -8.36 11.10 3.74
C SER A 253 -9.15 10.47 4.88
N VAL A 254 -8.47 10.05 5.95
CA VAL A 254 -9.10 9.60 7.20
C VAL A 254 -9.83 10.73 7.92
N MET A 255 -9.13 11.84 8.24
CA MET A 255 -9.69 12.94 9.03
C MET A 255 -10.95 13.56 8.41
N PHE A 256 -10.94 13.75 7.08
CA PHE A 256 -12.02 14.40 6.35
C PHE A 256 -13.03 13.40 5.78
N GLY A 257 -12.92 12.11 6.12
CA GLY A 257 -13.88 11.08 5.74
C GLY A 257 -14.03 10.91 4.24
N GLU A 258 -12.93 10.98 3.49
CA GLU A 258 -12.91 10.68 2.05
C GLU A 258 -13.56 9.30 1.85
N PRO A 259 -14.49 9.12 0.89
CA PRO A 259 -15.36 7.94 0.86
C PRO A 259 -14.64 6.58 0.89
N GLN A 260 -13.42 6.50 0.36
CA GLN A 260 -12.62 5.27 0.33
C GLN A 260 -11.82 5.02 1.61
N PHE A 261 -11.71 6.01 2.48
CA PHE A 261 -10.99 5.97 3.76
C PHE A 261 -11.94 6.18 4.94
N GLN A 262 -13.23 5.91 4.75
CA GLN A 262 -14.16 5.70 5.84
C GLN A 262 -14.01 4.28 6.38
N SER A 263 -14.26 4.08 7.68
CA SER A 263 -14.13 2.76 8.33
C SER A 263 -14.96 1.68 7.61
N VAL A 264 -16.15 2.02 7.13
CA VAL A 264 -17.06 1.12 6.40
C VAL A 264 -16.61 0.76 4.97
N ALA A 265 -15.63 1.49 4.41
CA ALA A 265 -15.17 1.30 3.05
C ALA A 265 -14.13 0.18 2.91
N TRP A 266 -13.61 -0.32 4.03
CA TRP A 266 -12.59 -1.35 4.05
C TRP A 266 -13.18 -2.74 3.92
N LYS A 267 -12.59 -3.55 3.06
CA LYS A 267 -12.81 -5.01 3.05
C LYS A 267 -11.78 -5.66 3.97
N HIS A 268 -12.28 -6.56 4.81
CA HIS A 268 -11.50 -7.29 5.79
C HIS A 268 -11.15 -8.66 5.22
N MET A 269 -9.90 -9.08 5.39
CA MET A 269 -9.43 -10.42 5.02
C MET A 269 -8.57 -10.97 6.15
N LYS A 270 -8.67 -12.27 6.41
CA LYS A 270 -7.71 -12.92 7.32
C LYS A 270 -6.33 -12.95 6.64
N PRO A 271 -5.23 -12.90 7.42
CA PRO A 271 -3.88 -12.95 6.85
C PRO A 271 -3.67 -14.12 5.89
N ALA A 272 -4.12 -15.33 6.25
CA ALA A 272 -4.02 -16.51 5.39
C ALA A 272 -4.73 -16.34 4.02
N GLU A 273 -5.91 -15.72 4.00
CA GLU A 273 -6.64 -15.43 2.75
C GLU A 273 -5.88 -14.41 1.90
N HIS A 274 -5.31 -13.39 2.54
CA HIS A 274 -4.51 -12.38 1.87
C HIS A 274 -3.24 -12.97 1.26
N PHE A 275 -2.51 -13.80 2.02
CA PHE A 275 -1.32 -14.51 1.53
C PHE A 275 -1.66 -15.42 0.36
N ALA A 276 -2.75 -16.18 0.43
CA ALA A 276 -3.19 -17.02 -0.68
C ALA A 276 -3.54 -16.20 -1.93
N LYS A 277 -4.27 -15.10 -1.76
CA LYS A 277 -4.65 -14.19 -2.85
C LYS A 277 -3.44 -13.56 -3.55
N MET A 278 -2.40 -13.24 -2.79
CA MET A 278 -1.14 -12.68 -3.30
C MET A 278 -0.09 -13.75 -3.64
N ARG A 279 -0.45 -15.04 -3.53
CA ARG A 279 0.46 -16.19 -3.73
C ARG A 279 1.73 -16.14 -2.86
N ALA A 280 1.63 -15.52 -1.69
CA ALA A 280 2.73 -15.30 -0.75
C ALA A 280 2.65 -16.23 0.48
N ASN A 281 2.27 -17.50 0.28
CA ASN A 281 2.04 -18.46 1.38
C ASN A 281 3.30 -18.75 2.23
N TYR A 282 4.50 -18.51 1.68
CA TYR A 282 5.76 -18.60 2.43
C TYR A 282 5.82 -17.62 3.62
N LEU A 283 4.95 -16.61 3.68
CA LEU A 283 4.83 -15.66 4.79
C LEU A 283 4.09 -16.22 6.02
N ILE A 284 3.44 -17.39 5.93
CA ILE A 284 2.73 -17.99 7.06
C ILE A 284 3.69 -18.63 8.06
N ARG A 285 4.67 -19.38 7.54
CA ARG A 285 5.76 -20.07 8.25
C ARG A 285 6.68 -20.72 7.22
N ASP A 286 7.90 -21.06 7.63
CA ASP A 286 8.83 -21.80 6.77
C ASP A 286 8.19 -23.10 6.26
N GLY A 287 8.23 -23.33 4.94
CA GLY A 287 7.71 -24.55 4.32
C GLY A 287 6.19 -24.72 4.36
N ALA A 288 5.41 -23.65 4.58
CA ALA A 288 3.97 -23.68 4.36
C ALA A 288 3.67 -24.22 2.95
N PRO A 289 2.84 -25.27 2.79
CA PRO A 289 2.51 -25.76 1.47
C PRO A 289 1.93 -24.62 0.65
N ALA A 290 2.44 -24.41 -0.57
CA ALA A 290 1.75 -23.59 -1.54
C ALA A 290 0.32 -24.11 -1.61
N TYR A 291 -0.68 -23.28 -1.31
CA TYR A 291 -2.06 -23.63 -1.63
C TYR A 291 -2.13 -23.70 -3.15
N SER A 292 -1.89 -24.89 -3.70
CA SER A 292 -1.87 -25.18 -5.14
C SER A 292 -3.29 -25.18 -5.75
N GLN A 293 -4.30 -24.74 -5.01
CA GLN A 293 -5.60 -24.49 -5.59
C GLN A 293 -5.60 -23.06 -6.12
N ALA A 294 -5.55 -22.97 -7.45
CA ALA A 294 -5.96 -21.77 -8.14
C ALA A 294 -7.31 -21.33 -7.56
N LEU A 295 -7.36 -20.13 -6.99
CA LEU A 295 -8.62 -19.43 -6.75
C LEU A 295 -9.33 -19.36 -8.11
N ARG A 296 -10.34 -20.21 -8.30
CA ARG A 296 -11.20 -20.24 -9.49
C ARG A 296 -12.20 -19.09 -9.44
#